data_AF-A0A920QRU3-F1
#
_entry.id   AF-A0A920QRU3-F1
#
_cell.length_a   1.000
_cell.length_b   1.000
_cell.length_c   1.000
_cell.angle_alpha   90.00
_cell.angle_beta   90.00
_cell.angle_gamma   90.00
#
_symmetry.space_group_name_H-M   'P 1'
#
loop_
_entity.id
_entity.type
_entity.pdbx_description
1 polymer ?
#
loop_
_entity_poly.entity_id
_entity_poly.type
_entity_poly.pdbx_seq_one_letter_code
_entity_poly.pdbx_strand_id
1 'polypeptide(L)' 'MVDSTADLRYLVLPRRPAGSENLSEIELARLVTRDSMIGVTEALSPEILSLA' A
#
# COMPACT_ATOMS: atom_id res chain seq x y z
N MET A 1 0.50 -17.71 12.94
CA MET A 1 0.30 -18.37 11.64
C MET A 1 -1.20 -18.47 11.46
N VAL A 2 -1.77 -17.67 10.56
CA VAL A 2 -3.22 -17.67 10.34
C VAL A 2 -3.55 -18.85 9.43
N ASP A 3 -4.41 -19.73 9.92
CA ASP A 3 -4.94 -20.86 9.17
C ASP A 3 -6.12 -20.33 8.31
N SER A 4 -5.97 -20.37 6.99
CA SER A 4 -6.99 -19.89 6.04
C SER A 4 -7.92 -21.04 5.64
N THR A 5 -8.91 -21.33 6.48
CA THR A 5 -10.01 -22.26 6.21
C THR A 5 -11.38 -21.57 6.19
N ALA A 6 -11.45 -20.33 5.70
CA ALA A 6 -12.71 -19.63 5.46
C ALA A 6 -12.68 -18.99 4.06
N ASP A 7 -13.80 -19.03 3.33
CA ASP A 7 -14.04 -18.38 2.02
C ASP A 7 -13.96 -16.83 2.06
N LEU A 8 -13.25 -16.28 3.05
CA LEU A 8 -13.09 -14.86 3.28
C LEU A 8 -11.73 -14.43 2.76
N ARG A 9 -11.75 -13.49 1.81
CA ARG A 9 -10.55 -12.84 1.30
C ARG A 9 -10.40 -11.50 1.99
N TYR A 10 -9.29 -11.31 2.69
CA TYR A 10 -8.93 -10.06 3.33
C TYR A 10 -7.81 -9.39 2.54
N LEU A 11 -7.85 -8.05 2.53
CA LEU A 11 -6.79 -7.21 2.00
C LEU A 11 -6.43 -6.20 3.09
N VAL A 12 -5.14 -5.94 3.25
CA VAL A 12 -4.65 -4.87 4.11
C VAL A 12 -4.74 -3.57 3.32
N LEU A 13 -5.41 -2.56 3.90
CA LEU A 13 -5.32 -1.20 3.40
C LEU A 13 -4.12 -0.52 4.08
N PRO A 14 -3.01 -0.28 3.37
CA PRO A 14 -1.87 0.37 3.98
C PRO A 14 -2.21 1.80 4.40
N ARG A 15 -1.58 2.25 5.48
CA ARG A 15 -1.71 3.63 5.95
C ARG A 15 -1.14 4.57 4.89
N ARG A 16 -1.76 5.74 4.75
CA ARG A 16 -1.26 6.80 3.85
C ARG A 16 0.16 7.22 4.27
N PRO A 17 1.16 7.13 3.38
CA PRO A 17 2.53 7.50 3.68
C PRO A 17 2.66 9.03 3.88
N ALA A 18 3.57 9.46 4.75
CA ALA A 18 3.82 10.88 5.00
C ALA A 18 4.38 11.58 3.74
N GLY A 19 4.03 12.85 3.52
CA GLY A 19 4.47 13.60 2.34
C GLY A 19 3.66 13.31 1.07
N SER A 20 2.57 12.54 1.20
CA SER A 20 1.67 12.20 0.09
C SER A 20 0.40 13.06 0.05
N GLU A 21 0.32 14.14 0.85
CA GLU A 21 -0.89 14.94 1.07
C GLU A 21 -1.40 15.59 -0.22
N ASN A 22 -0.49 16.00 -1.11
CA ASN A 22 -0.78 16.67 -2.38
C ASN A 22 -0.85 15.71 -3.59
N LEU A 23 -0.66 14.41 -3.39
CA LEU A 23 -0.70 13.44 -4.48
C LEU A 23 -2.13 13.15 -4.91
N SER A 24 -2.32 13.01 -6.21
CA SER A 24 -3.55 12.53 -6.82
C SER A 24 -3.78 11.04 -6.52
N GLU A 25 -5.02 10.57 -6.72
CA GLU A 25 -5.37 9.15 -6.54
C GLU A 25 -4.47 8.21 -7.37
N ILE A 26 -4.15 8.61 -8.60
CA ILE A 26 -3.29 7.84 -9.51
C ILE A 26 -1.86 7.72 -8.95
N GLU A 27 -1.33 8.80 -8.39
CA GLU A 27 0.00 8.81 -7.78
C GLU A 27 0.04 8.00 -6.49
N LEU A 28 -0.99 8.11 -5.64
CA LEU A 28 -1.12 7.28 -4.44
C LEU A 28 -1.22 5.79 -4.78
N ALA A 29 -1.95 5.43 -5.82
CA ALA A 29 -2.06 4.04 -6.28
C ALA A 29 -0.70 3.46 -6.71
N ARG A 30 0.21 4.27 -7.25
CA ARG A 30 1.58 3.85 -7.61
C ARG A 30 2.44 3.55 -6.39
N LEU A 31 2.09 4.09 -5.22
CA LEU A 31 2.80 3.83 -3.97
C LEU A 31 2.36 2.52 -3.30
N VAL A 32 1.18 1.99 -3.65
CA VAL A 32 0.63 0.77 -3.08
C VAL A 32 1.17 -0.44 -3.84
N THR A 33 1.92 -1.28 -3.14
CA THR A 33 2.45 -2.55 -3.67
C THR A 33 1.64 -3.74 -3.17
N ARG A 34 1.73 -4.88 -3.86
CA ARG A 34 1.13 -6.13 -3.42
C ARG A 34 1.52 -6.49 -1.98
N ASP A 35 2.79 -6.30 -1.65
CA ASP A 35 3.35 -6.60 -0.34
C ASP A 35 2.73 -5.71 0.76
N SER A 36 2.50 -4.43 0.45
CA SER A 36 1.78 -3.53 1.35
C SER A 36 0.30 -3.90 1.54
N MET A 37 -0.34 -4.47 0.51
CA MET A 37 -1.71 -4.96 0.58
C MET A 37 -1.86 -6.32 1.27
N ILE A 38 -0.76 -7.05 1.47
CA ILE A 38 -0.71 -8.28 2.26
C ILE A 38 -0.31 -7.97 3.71
N GLY A 39 0.22 -6.78 3.98
CA GLY A 39 0.66 -6.33 5.32
C GLY A 39 2.05 -6.80 5.70
N VAL A 40 2.89 -7.18 4.73
CA VAL A 40 4.29 -7.56 4.98
C VAL A 40 5.26 -6.37 4.90
N THR A 41 4.86 -5.30 4.21
CA THR A 41 5.62 -4.04 4.11
C THR A 41 4.68 -2.84 4.23
N GLU A 42 5.23 -1.64 4.42
CA GLU A 42 4.47 -0.39 4.28
C GLU A 42 4.33 0.01 2.80
N ALA A 43 3.47 0.99 2.52
CA ALA A 43 3.40 1.60 1.20
C ALA A 43 4.68 2.37 0.89
N LEU A 44 4.99 2.52 -0.39
CA LEU A 44 6.19 3.22 -0.85
C LEU A 44 6.15 4.70 -0.47
N SER A 45 7.33 5.27 -0.25
CA SER A 45 7.47 6.71 0.00
C SER A 45 7.20 7.51 -1.28
N PRO A 46 6.56 8.69 -1.18
CA PRO A 46 6.26 9.54 -2.32
C PRO A 46 7.51 10.06 -3.04
N GLU A 47 8.67 10.04 -2.37
CA GLU A 47 9.97 10.40 -2.95
C GLU A 47 10.33 9.60 -4.21
N ILE A 48 9.84 8.36 -4.32
CA ILE A 48 10.10 7.49 -5.46
C ILE A 48 9.41 8.02 -6.74
N LEU A 49 8.30 8.74 -6.60
CA LEU A 49 7.62 9.39 -7.72
C LEU A 49 8.35 10.66 -8.18
N SER A 50 9.08 11.33 -7.28
CA SER A 50 9.90 12.49 -7.63
C SER A 50 11.20 12.11 -8.37
N LEU A 51 11.60 10.84 -8.32
CA LEU A 51 12.82 10.34 -8.93
C LEU A 51 12.61 9.77 -10.35
N ALA A 52 11.36 9.73 -10.83
CA ALA A 52 10.96 9.18 -12.12
C ALA A 52 10.46 10.30 -13.06
#